data_AF-A0A0L0S510-F1
#
_entry.id   AF-A0A0L0S510-F1
#
_cell.length_a   1.000
_cell.length_b   1.000
_cell.length_c   1.000
_cell.angle_alpha   90.00
_cell.angle_beta   90.00
_cell.angle_gamma   90.00
#
_symmetry.space_group_name_H-M   'P 1'
#
loop_
_entity.id
_entity.type
_entity.pdbx_description
1 polymer ?
#
loop_
_entity_poly.entity_id
_entity_poly.type
_entity_poly.pdbx_seq_one_letter_code
_entity_poly.pdbx_strand_id
1 'polypeptide(L)'
;MDLDALLQQATANLEAKAAQRPKKEADILDVKFLKLDPHLAADALTVQPNAKPTDADLPAIPAERKLVPKQETRVEATIETAGDKWFNLPATEITPELQRDLFLIKNRHVLDPKRHYKKDAKANAALPKFFQVGRIVEGKHEFYSSRLTRKERKNTLIEELLADTERRTYFKNQAKSIVMNKAKGTKQWYKLKKMQKKKGAGAW
;
A
#
# COMPACT_ATOMS: atom_id res chain seq x y z
N MET A 1 6.49 17.31 54.02
CA MET A 1 6.01 17.27 52.62
C MET A 1 6.88 16.23 51.96
N ASP A 2 6.49 14.97 52.12
CA ASP A 2 7.38 13.85 51.88
C ASP A 2 7.39 13.54 50.38
N LEU A 3 8.52 13.86 49.75
CA LEU A 3 8.73 13.71 48.30
C LEU A 3 8.46 12.27 47.82
N ASP A 4 8.77 11.29 48.67
CA ASP A 4 8.55 9.87 48.39
C ASP A 4 7.07 9.52 48.34
N ALA A 5 6.25 10.10 49.23
CA ALA A 5 4.80 9.88 49.24
C ALA A 5 4.16 10.47 47.97
N LEU A 6 4.66 11.62 47.50
CA LEU A 6 4.15 12.27 46.29
C LEU A 6 4.58 11.52 45.01
N LEU A 7 5.79 10.94 44.99
CA LEU A 7 6.23 10.06 43.92
C LEU A 7 5.42 8.77 43.86
N GLN A 8 5.15 8.14 45.01
CA GLN A 8 4.29 6.96 45.09
C GLN A 8 2.85 7.24 44.65
N GLN A 9 2.33 8.43 44.96
CA GLN A 9 1.00 8.84 44.51
C GLN A 9 0.98 9.12 42.99
N ALA A 10 2.07 9.66 42.43
CA ALA A 10 2.20 9.87 40.99
C ALA A 10 2.31 8.55 40.20
N THR A 11 3.05 7.55 40.70
CA THR A 11 3.13 6.23 40.09
C THR A 11 1.78 5.51 40.15
N ALA A 12 1.10 5.54 41.29
CA ALA A 12 -0.23 4.97 41.44
C ALA A 12 -1.26 5.61 40.49
N ASN A 13 -1.20 6.94 40.29
CA ASN A 13 -2.06 7.64 39.35
C ASN A 13 -1.75 7.28 37.87
N LEU A 14 -0.48 7.09 37.52
CA LEU A 14 -0.07 6.62 36.19
C LEU A 14 -0.55 5.19 35.91
N GLU A 15 -0.46 4.31 36.89
CA GLU A 15 -0.93 2.92 36.79
C GLU A 15 -2.47 2.85 36.72
N ALA A 16 -3.18 3.64 37.54
CA ALA A 16 -4.64 3.75 37.47
C ALA A 16 -5.10 4.29 36.10
N LYS A 17 -4.38 5.24 35.52
CA LYS A 17 -4.64 5.76 34.17
C LYS A 17 -4.30 4.76 33.06
N ALA A 18 -3.30 3.89 33.27
CA ALA A 18 -3.00 2.80 32.35
C ALA A 18 -4.06 1.69 32.39
N ALA A 19 -4.61 1.39 33.58
CA ALA A 19 -5.68 0.42 33.77
C ALA A 19 -7.05 0.92 33.27
N GLN A 20 -7.31 2.24 33.36
CA GLN A 20 -8.51 2.91 32.84
C GLN A 20 -8.40 3.31 31.36
N ARG A 21 -7.53 2.69 30.57
CA ARG A 21 -7.63 2.82 29.11
C ARG A 21 -9.00 2.26 28.70
N PRO A 22 -9.91 3.08 28.15
CA PRO A 22 -11.20 2.57 27.72
C PRO A 22 -10.98 1.50 26.65
N LYS A 23 -11.62 0.33 26.82
CA LYS A 23 -11.69 -0.75 25.81
C LYS A 23 -12.53 -0.33 24.58
N LYS A 24 -12.29 0.84 24.00
CA LYS A 24 -13.11 1.35 22.89
C LYS A 24 -12.26 2.10 21.87
N GLU A 25 -11.62 1.31 21.02
CA GLU A 25 -11.48 1.58 19.58
C GLU A 25 -11.16 0.29 18.81
N ALA A 26 -10.53 -0.69 19.47
CA ALA A 26 -10.28 -2.02 18.90
C ALA A 26 -11.55 -2.88 18.76
N ASP A 27 -12.57 -2.70 19.62
CA ASP A 27 -13.79 -3.51 19.60
C ASP A 27 -14.85 -3.03 18.58
N ILE A 28 -14.60 -1.93 17.84
CA ILE A 28 -15.47 -1.46 16.75
C ILE A 28 -15.13 -2.13 15.41
N LEU A 29 -14.12 -3.00 15.40
CA LEU A 29 -13.75 -3.85 14.26
C LEU A 29 -13.78 -5.33 14.63
N ASP A 30 -14.76 -5.75 15.41
CA ASP A 30 -15.04 -7.18 15.64
C ASP A 30 -15.78 -7.78 14.42
N VAL A 31 -15.15 -7.68 13.25
CA VAL A 31 -15.49 -8.50 12.09
C VAL A 31 -14.79 -9.84 12.32
N LYS A 32 -15.41 -10.70 13.12
CA LYS A 32 -15.07 -12.13 13.25
C LYS A 32 -15.24 -12.92 11.94
N PHE A 33 -15.36 -12.23 10.81
CA PHE A 33 -15.42 -12.78 9.48
C PHE A 33 -14.28 -12.15 8.68
N LEU A 34 -13.39 -13.01 8.20
CA LEU A 34 -12.21 -12.76 7.37
C LEU A 34 -10.91 -12.59 8.18
N LYS A 35 -10.46 -13.72 8.72
CA LYS A 35 -9.04 -14.06 8.59
C LYS A 35 -8.73 -14.02 7.09
N LEU A 36 -8.19 -12.91 6.59
CA LEU A 36 -7.44 -12.93 5.35
C LEU A 36 -6.13 -13.63 5.69
N ASP A 37 -5.91 -14.81 5.12
CA ASP A 37 -4.69 -15.56 5.31
C ASP A 37 -3.50 -14.74 4.79
N PRO A 38 -2.50 -14.41 5.63
CA PRO A 38 -1.34 -13.61 5.23
C PRO A 38 -0.38 -14.36 4.29
N HIS A 39 -0.69 -15.60 3.89
CA HIS A 39 0.14 -16.44 3.02
C HIS A 39 -0.26 -16.44 1.53
N LEU A 40 -1.33 -15.73 1.12
CA LEU A 40 -1.77 -15.75 -0.30
C LEU A 40 -0.91 -14.87 -1.25
N ALA A 41 0.13 -14.20 -0.75
CA ALA A 41 0.99 -13.32 -1.55
C ALA A 41 2.33 -13.96 -1.99
N ALA A 42 2.55 -15.26 -1.74
CA ALA A 42 3.84 -15.91 -2.04
C ALA A 42 3.80 -16.98 -3.16
N ASP A 43 2.62 -17.51 -3.53
CA ASP A 43 2.54 -18.70 -4.39
C ASP A 43 2.31 -18.42 -5.89
N ALA A 44 2.33 -17.15 -6.32
CA ALA A 44 2.15 -16.79 -7.74
C ALA A 44 3.47 -16.61 -8.52
N LEU A 45 4.59 -17.11 -8.02
CA LEU A 45 5.92 -16.99 -8.66
C LEU A 45 6.78 -18.27 -8.56
N THR A 46 6.18 -19.44 -8.45
CA THR A 46 6.92 -20.72 -8.54
C THR A 46 6.59 -21.39 -9.87
N VAL A 47 7.37 -21.07 -10.90
CA VAL A 47 7.45 -21.88 -12.13
C VAL A 47 7.97 -23.27 -11.73
N GLN A 48 7.18 -24.30 -11.97
CA GLN A 48 7.62 -25.69 -11.82
C GLN A 48 8.71 -26.00 -12.87
N PRO A 49 9.90 -26.50 -12.50
CA PRO A 49 10.82 -27.06 -13.49
C PRO A 49 10.39 -28.49 -13.82
N ASN A 50 9.68 -28.65 -14.93
CA ASN A 50 9.41 -29.95 -15.52
C ASN A 50 10.66 -30.48 -16.26
N ALA A 51 10.90 -31.78 -16.04
CA ALA A 51 11.60 -32.76 -16.89
C ALA A 51 13.14 -32.63 -17.09
N LYS A 52 13.84 -33.66 -16.58
CA LYS A 52 15.18 -34.09 -16.99
C LYS A 52 15.20 -34.37 -18.51
N PRO A 53 16.16 -33.83 -19.28
CA PRO A 53 16.50 -34.35 -20.60
C PRO A 53 17.55 -35.46 -20.47
N THR A 54 17.29 -36.59 -21.10
CA THR A 54 18.18 -37.73 -21.31
C THR A 54 19.29 -37.41 -22.30
N ASP A 55 20.50 -37.86 -21.99
CA ASP A 55 21.70 -37.79 -22.83
C ASP A 55 21.62 -38.77 -24.00
N ALA A 56 21.19 -38.31 -25.18
CA ALA A 56 21.50 -38.95 -26.45
C ALA A 56 21.27 -37.95 -27.58
N ASP A 57 22.22 -37.90 -28.52
CA ASP A 57 22.22 -37.21 -29.82
C ASP A 57 23.08 -35.93 -29.87
N LEU A 58 24.38 -36.13 -30.07
CA LEU A 58 25.32 -35.13 -30.54
C LEU A 58 25.36 -35.12 -32.08
N PRO A 59 24.85 -34.08 -32.77
CA PRO A 59 25.26 -33.78 -34.14
C PRO A 59 26.51 -32.88 -34.16
N ALA A 60 27.46 -33.25 -35.04
CA ALA A 60 28.76 -32.61 -35.21
C ALA A 60 28.68 -31.10 -35.52
N ILE A 61 29.56 -30.33 -34.88
CA ILE A 61 29.74 -28.88 -35.07
C ILE A 61 30.71 -28.65 -36.24
N PRO A 62 30.33 -27.99 -37.36
CA PRO A 62 31.30 -27.44 -38.28
C PRO A 62 31.93 -26.19 -37.66
N ALA A 63 33.26 -26.17 -37.65
CA ALA A 63 34.08 -25.07 -37.20
C ALA A 63 33.91 -23.86 -38.13
N GLU A 64 33.33 -22.77 -37.62
CA GLU A 64 33.58 -21.39 -38.06
C GLU A 64 32.93 -20.41 -37.06
N ARG A 65 33.62 -20.14 -35.95
CA ARG A 65 33.24 -19.04 -35.03
C ARG A 65 33.72 -17.73 -35.64
N LYS A 66 32.83 -17.05 -36.38
CA LYS A 66 33.04 -15.63 -36.70
C LYS A 66 33.08 -14.84 -35.40
N LEU A 67 34.21 -14.17 -35.15
CA LEU A 67 34.40 -13.26 -34.02
C LEU A 67 33.41 -12.09 -34.17
N VAL A 68 32.27 -12.17 -33.49
CA VAL A 68 31.38 -11.03 -33.30
C VAL A 68 32.16 -10.02 -32.46
N PRO A 69 32.31 -8.75 -32.89
CA PRO A 69 32.98 -7.75 -32.08
C PRO A 69 32.23 -7.66 -30.76
N LYS A 70 32.98 -7.86 -29.68
CA LYS A 70 32.53 -7.68 -28.31
C LYS A 70 31.87 -6.31 -28.25
N GLN A 71 30.54 -6.29 -28.28
CA GLN A 71 29.77 -5.12 -27.90
C GLN A 71 30.22 -4.85 -26.48
N GLU A 72 31.08 -3.85 -26.33
CA GLU A 72 31.35 -3.24 -25.06
C GLU A 72 29.95 -2.95 -24.51
N THR A 73 29.56 -3.72 -23.50
CA THR A 73 28.46 -3.36 -22.62
C THR A 73 28.86 -1.97 -22.17
N ARG A 74 28.31 -0.96 -22.84
CA ARG A 74 28.29 0.41 -22.40
C ARG A 74 27.69 0.26 -21.03
N VAL A 75 28.56 0.19 -20.03
CA VAL A 75 28.19 0.23 -18.63
C VAL A 75 27.32 1.45 -18.63
N GLU A 76 26.01 1.24 -18.51
CA GLU A 76 25.06 2.30 -18.31
C GLU A 76 25.52 2.90 -17.01
N ALA A 77 26.50 3.81 -17.08
CA ALA A 77 26.93 4.65 -15.99
C ALA A 77 25.61 5.17 -15.47
N THR A 78 25.24 4.65 -14.30
CA THR A 78 23.91 4.74 -13.72
C THR A 78 23.48 6.16 -13.94
N ILE A 79 22.53 6.40 -14.86
CA ILE A 79 22.16 7.78 -15.19
C ILE A 79 21.58 8.35 -13.90
N GLU A 80 22.41 9.05 -13.15
CA GLU A 80 22.12 9.55 -11.80
C GLU A 80 21.13 10.70 -11.89
N THR A 81 21.04 11.31 -13.07
CA THR A 81 20.41 12.59 -13.30
C THR A 81 19.64 12.57 -14.62
N ALA A 82 18.44 13.15 -14.66
CA ALA A 82 17.56 13.18 -15.83
C ALA A 82 18.11 13.96 -17.05
N GLY A 83 19.30 14.57 -16.90
CA GLY A 83 20.03 15.34 -17.91
C GLY A 83 19.75 16.85 -17.87
N ASP A 84 20.59 17.62 -18.59
CA ASP A 84 20.55 19.09 -18.60
C ASP A 84 19.22 19.66 -19.09
N LYS A 85 18.55 18.96 -20.02
CA LYS A 85 17.22 19.35 -20.53
C LYS A 85 16.15 19.39 -19.44
N TRP A 86 16.39 18.69 -18.33
CA TRP A 86 15.49 18.64 -17.19
C TRP A 86 16.21 19.04 -15.90
N PHE A 87 16.95 20.15 -15.98
CA PHE A 87 17.61 20.83 -14.87
C PHE A 87 18.38 19.92 -13.92
N ASN A 88 18.95 18.84 -14.46
CA ASN A 88 19.69 17.87 -13.68
C ASN A 88 18.91 17.32 -12.47
N LEU A 89 17.64 16.94 -12.69
CA LEU A 89 16.81 16.29 -11.67
C LEU A 89 17.46 14.96 -11.22
N PRO A 90 17.79 14.80 -9.92
CA PRO A 90 18.44 13.59 -9.43
C PRO A 90 17.48 12.39 -9.41
N ALA A 91 18.04 11.19 -9.56
CA ALA A 91 17.35 9.94 -9.30
C ALA A 91 17.20 9.75 -7.79
N THR A 92 15.96 9.81 -7.30
CA THR A 92 15.67 9.63 -5.88
C THR A 92 15.51 8.14 -5.56
N GLU A 93 16.14 7.72 -4.46
CA GLU A 93 15.95 6.37 -3.91
C GLU A 93 14.50 6.17 -3.43
N ILE A 94 13.91 5.03 -3.80
CA ILE A 94 12.53 4.70 -3.45
C ILE A 94 12.51 4.16 -2.02
N THR A 95 12.27 5.02 -1.04
CA THR A 95 11.96 4.60 0.33
C THR A 95 10.56 3.99 0.39
N PRO A 96 10.25 3.12 1.38
CA PRO A 96 8.92 2.52 1.48
C PRO A 96 7.79 3.54 1.68
N GLU A 97 8.08 4.70 2.29
CA GLU A 97 7.11 5.79 2.43
C GLU A 97 6.80 6.44 1.08
N LEU A 98 7.85 6.80 0.33
CA LEU A 98 7.73 7.36 -1.01
C LEU A 98 7.06 6.39 -1.98
N GLN A 99 7.35 5.10 -1.86
CA GLN A 99 6.72 4.07 -2.67
C GLN A 99 5.21 4.09 -2.49
N ARG A 100 4.72 4.19 -1.25
CA ARG A 100 3.29 4.24 -0.95
C ARG A 100 2.66 5.52 -1.51
N ASP A 101 3.31 6.67 -1.35
CA ASP A 101 2.82 7.94 -1.89
C ASP A 101 2.75 7.92 -3.44
N LEU A 102 3.74 7.30 -4.10
CA LEU A 102 3.72 7.11 -5.55
C LEU A 102 2.59 6.15 -5.99
N PHE A 103 2.35 5.07 -5.24
CA PHE A 103 1.20 4.20 -5.47
C PHE A 103 -0.12 4.95 -5.28
N LEU A 104 -0.19 5.85 -4.31
CA LEU A 104 -1.36 6.68 -4.09
C LEU A 104 -1.65 7.59 -5.29
N ILE A 105 -0.62 8.27 -5.80
CA ILE A 105 -0.73 9.14 -6.99
C ILE A 105 -1.18 8.33 -8.22
N LYS A 106 -0.60 7.15 -8.44
CA LYS A 106 -1.00 6.24 -9.53
C LYS A 106 -2.47 5.85 -9.43
N ASN A 107 -2.98 5.63 -8.23
CA ASN A 107 -4.37 5.25 -7.97
C ASN A 107 -5.29 6.45 -7.64
N ARG A 108 -4.89 7.69 -7.97
CA ARG A 108 -5.68 8.91 -7.67
C ARG A 108 -7.14 8.87 -8.12
N HIS A 109 -7.42 8.12 -9.19
CA HIS A 109 -8.77 7.94 -9.76
C HIS A 109 -9.73 7.15 -8.87
N VAL A 110 -9.23 6.40 -7.88
CA VAL A 110 -10.05 5.62 -6.94
C VAL A 110 -10.34 6.39 -5.64
N LEU A 111 -9.55 7.44 -5.36
CA LEU A 111 -9.56 8.09 -4.05
C LEU A 111 -10.82 8.88 -3.77
N ASP A 112 -11.32 9.59 -4.77
CA ASP A 112 -12.51 10.42 -4.66
C ASP A 112 -13.51 10.03 -5.76
N PRO A 113 -14.71 9.52 -5.42
CA PRO A 113 -15.71 9.13 -6.40
C PRO A 113 -16.22 10.31 -7.25
N LYS A 114 -16.01 11.56 -6.82
CA LYS A 114 -16.45 12.76 -7.53
C LYS A 114 -15.39 13.28 -8.49
N ARG A 115 -14.12 12.86 -8.35
CA ARG A 115 -13.01 13.36 -9.16
C ARG A 115 -12.55 12.31 -10.15
N HIS A 116 -12.92 12.54 -11.42
CA HIS A 116 -12.49 11.72 -12.54
C HIS A 116 -11.27 12.36 -13.20
N TYR A 117 -10.13 11.67 -13.16
CA TYR A 117 -8.91 12.11 -13.83
C TYR A 117 -8.80 11.52 -15.24
N LYS A 118 -8.04 12.19 -16.11
CA LYS A 118 -7.65 11.62 -17.40
C LYS A 118 -6.85 10.34 -17.17
N LYS A 119 -7.14 9.30 -17.96
CA LYS A 119 -6.41 8.04 -17.90
C LYS A 119 -4.97 8.27 -18.36
N ASP A 120 -4.02 7.96 -17.49
CA ASP A 120 -2.61 8.01 -17.84
C ASP A 120 -2.25 6.79 -18.69
N ALA A 121 -1.74 6.99 -19.90
CA ALA A 121 -1.32 5.88 -20.78
C ALA A 121 -0.22 5.01 -20.15
N LYS A 122 0.58 5.62 -19.25
CA LYS A 122 1.63 4.96 -18.47
C LYS A 122 1.15 4.50 -17.09
N ALA A 123 -0.17 4.46 -16.82
CA ALA A 123 -0.69 4.02 -15.53
C ALA A 123 -0.23 2.60 -15.19
N ASN A 124 -0.10 1.71 -16.18
CA ASN A 124 0.40 0.34 -15.97
C ASN A 124 1.93 0.24 -15.94
N ALA A 125 2.66 1.32 -16.22
CA ALA A 125 4.10 1.34 -16.18
C ALA A 125 4.63 1.29 -14.73
N ALA A 126 5.92 0.95 -14.61
CA ALA A 126 6.67 1.04 -13.37
C ALA A 126 6.68 2.47 -12.82
N LEU A 127 7.00 2.61 -11.53
CA LEU A 127 7.16 3.92 -10.89
C LEU A 127 8.23 4.75 -11.62
N PRO A 128 8.08 6.09 -11.69
CA PRO A 128 9.05 6.94 -12.36
C PRO A 128 10.42 6.85 -11.67
N LYS A 129 11.49 6.82 -12.47
CA LYS A 129 12.89 6.76 -11.97
C LYS A 129 13.36 8.10 -11.39
N PHE A 130 12.99 9.20 -12.02
CA PHE A 130 13.39 10.55 -11.61
C PHE A 130 12.14 11.29 -11.10
N PHE A 131 12.16 11.70 -9.84
CA PHE A 131 11.09 12.47 -9.22
C PHE A 131 11.66 13.30 -8.05
N GLN A 132 10.90 14.28 -7.59
CA GLN A 132 11.22 15.04 -6.39
C GLN A 132 9.94 15.28 -5.60
N VAL A 133 10.04 15.22 -4.28
CA VAL A 133 8.94 15.58 -3.38
C VAL A 133 9.15 17.01 -2.93
N GLY A 134 8.12 17.83 -3.14
CA GLY A 134 8.10 19.22 -2.73
C GLY A 134 6.83 19.53 -1.94
N ARG A 135 6.86 20.62 -1.19
CA ARG A 135 5.70 21.15 -0.47
C ARG A 135 5.25 22.45 -1.11
N ILE A 136 3.94 22.62 -1.23
CA ILE A 136 3.34 23.84 -1.76
C ILE A 136 3.58 24.99 -0.76
N VAL A 137 4.17 26.08 -1.25
CA VAL A 137 4.28 27.35 -0.52
C VAL A 137 3.12 28.23 -0.94
N GLU A 138 2.19 28.42 -0.02
CA GLU A 138 0.97 29.18 -0.26
C GLU A 138 1.27 30.68 -0.48
N GLY A 139 0.49 31.32 -1.35
CA GLY A 139 0.61 32.76 -1.62
C GLY A 139 0.26 33.61 -0.39
N LYS A 140 0.85 34.81 -0.30
CA LYS A 140 0.58 35.74 0.81
C LYS A 140 -0.83 36.34 0.80
N HIS A 141 -1.60 36.17 -0.27
CA HIS A 141 -2.93 36.78 -0.44
C HIS A 141 -4.09 35.82 -0.11
N GLU A 142 -3.81 34.53 0.11
CA GLU A 142 -4.82 33.50 0.32
C GLU A 142 -4.67 32.93 1.74
N PHE A 143 -5.56 33.37 2.65
CA PHE A 143 -5.43 33.07 4.09
C PHE A 143 -6.39 32.00 4.58
N TYR A 144 -7.62 31.95 4.03
CA TYR A 144 -8.71 31.19 4.64
C TYR A 144 -9.25 30.03 3.79
N SER A 145 -9.04 30.03 2.48
CA SER A 145 -9.63 29.03 1.57
C SER A 145 -8.66 27.89 1.22
N SER A 146 -7.47 28.21 0.72
CA SER A 146 -6.51 27.24 0.20
C SER A 146 -5.44 26.83 1.21
N ARG A 147 -5.30 27.60 2.31
CA ARG A 147 -4.27 27.42 3.32
C ARG A 147 -4.65 26.32 4.31
N LEU A 148 -3.78 25.31 4.43
CA LEU A 148 -3.92 24.28 5.46
C LEU A 148 -3.44 24.81 6.81
N THR A 149 -4.17 24.49 7.87
CA THR A 149 -3.73 24.80 9.24
C THR A 149 -2.50 23.97 9.62
N ARG A 150 -1.77 24.40 10.65
CA ARG A 150 -0.57 23.67 11.13
C ARG A 150 -0.87 22.20 11.51
N LYS A 151 -2.10 21.89 11.91
CA LYS A 151 -2.50 20.53 12.33
C LYS A 151 -2.79 19.62 11.15
N GLU A 152 -3.34 20.17 10.07
CA GLU A 152 -3.69 19.45 8.84
C GLU A 152 -2.45 19.16 7.99
N ARG A 153 -1.43 20.02 8.05
CA ARG A 153 -0.17 19.81 7.34
C ARG A 153 0.58 18.60 7.88
N LYS A 154 0.80 17.61 7.01
CA LYS A 154 1.54 16.36 7.30
C LYS A 154 2.84 16.29 6.48
N ASN A 155 3.66 15.28 6.78
CA ASN A 155 4.92 15.06 6.08
C ASN A 155 4.72 14.29 4.77
N THR A 156 3.77 13.35 4.75
CA THR A 156 3.48 12.48 3.59
C THR A 156 2.06 12.66 3.10
N LEU A 157 1.82 12.32 1.82
CA LEU A 157 0.48 12.43 1.21
C LEU A 157 -0.49 11.43 1.83
N ILE A 158 -0.01 10.24 2.20
CA ILE A 158 -0.83 9.21 2.86
C ILE A 158 -1.28 9.64 4.25
N GLU A 159 -0.43 10.28 5.04
CA GLU A 159 -0.83 10.78 6.35
C GLU A 159 -1.97 11.79 6.25
N GLU A 160 -1.91 12.68 5.26
CA GLU A 160 -2.98 13.64 4.98
C GLU A 160 -4.27 12.93 4.53
N LEU A 161 -4.15 11.87 3.72
CA LEU A 161 -5.29 11.05 3.33
C LEU A 161 -5.96 10.38 4.53
N LEU A 162 -5.16 9.80 5.43
CA LEU A 162 -5.63 9.06 6.61
C LEU A 162 -6.17 9.97 7.71
N ALA A 163 -5.70 11.22 7.77
CA ALA A 163 -6.22 12.22 8.70
C ALA A 163 -7.65 12.66 8.38
N ASP A 164 -8.09 12.55 7.12
CA ASP A 164 -9.45 12.91 6.71
C ASP A 164 -10.46 11.83 7.09
N THR A 165 -11.40 12.21 7.95
CA THR A 165 -12.45 11.34 8.47
C THR A 165 -13.47 10.92 7.42
N GLU A 166 -13.82 11.81 6.49
CA GLU A 166 -14.83 11.54 5.46
C GLU A 166 -14.30 10.48 4.48
N ARG A 167 -13.08 10.69 3.97
CA ARG A 167 -12.41 9.70 3.12
C ARG A 167 -12.25 8.35 3.82
N ARG A 168 -11.89 8.35 5.09
CA ARG A 168 -11.73 7.12 5.89
C ARG A 168 -13.05 6.34 6.01
N THR A 169 -14.17 7.01 6.26
CA THR A 169 -15.48 6.35 6.36
C THR A 169 -15.92 5.79 5.00
N TYR A 170 -15.72 6.54 3.92
CA TYR A 170 -15.98 6.08 2.56
C TYR A 170 -15.17 4.81 2.22
N PHE A 171 -13.85 4.82 2.41
CA PHE A 171 -13.01 3.65 2.12
C PHE A 171 -13.38 2.45 2.99
N LYS A 172 -13.73 2.67 4.27
CA LYS A 172 -14.20 1.58 5.15
C LYS A 172 -15.48 0.95 4.61
N ASN A 173 -16.45 1.75 4.18
CA ASN A 173 -17.71 1.25 3.64
C ASN A 173 -17.52 0.56 2.28
N GLN A 174 -16.69 1.12 1.42
CA GLN A 174 -16.38 0.55 0.11
C GLN A 174 -15.57 -0.75 0.24
N ALA A 175 -14.60 -0.81 1.15
CA ALA A 175 -13.88 -2.04 1.44
C ALA A 175 -14.83 -3.14 1.92
N LYS A 176 -15.73 -2.83 2.86
CA LYS A 176 -16.78 -3.76 3.33
C LYS A 176 -17.66 -4.25 2.17
N SER A 177 -18.11 -3.37 1.28
CA SER A 177 -18.95 -3.75 0.15
C SER A 177 -18.21 -4.66 -0.83
N ILE A 178 -16.97 -4.34 -1.19
CA ILE A 178 -16.10 -5.14 -2.06
C ILE A 178 -15.88 -6.52 -1.46
N VAL A 179 -15.52 -6.56 -0.18
CA VAL A 179 -15.26 -7.79 0.56
C VAL A 179 -16.52 -8.67 0.62
N MET A 180 -17.68 -8.10 0.96
CA MET A 180 -18.95 -8.82 0.95
C MET A 180 -19.29 -9.35 -0.44
N ASN A 181 -19.06 -8.55 -1.49
CA ASN A 181 -19.29 -8.97 -2.87
C ASN A 181 -18.35 -10.08 -3.32
N LYS A 182 -17.06 -10.02 -2.96
CA LYS A 182 -16.09 -11.09 -3.22
C LYS A 182 -16.39 -12.37 -2.43
N ALA A 183 -16.95 -12.24 -1.23
CA ALA A 183 -17.34 -13.39 -0.42
C ALA A 183 -18.58 -14.13 -0.99
N LYS A 184 -19.46 -13.44 -1.73
CA LYS A 184 -20.61 -14.08 -2.38
C LYS A 184 -20.13 -15.17 -3.36
N GLY A 185 -20.84 -16.29 -3.40
CA GLY A 185 -20.50 -17.42 -4.28
C GLY A 185 -19.33 -18.29 -3.79
N THR A 186 -18.61 -17.89 -2.74
CA THR A 186 -17.58 -18.76 -2.13
C THR A 186 -18.19 -19.97 -1.40
N LYS A 187 -17.39 -21.03 -1.24
CA LYS A 187 -17.78 -22.23 -0.46
C LYS A 187 -18.18 -21.85 0.97
N GLN A 188 -17.51 -20.88 1.58
CA GLN A 188 -17.83 -20.38 2.92
C GLN A 188 -19.21 -19.70 2.94
N TRP A 189 -19.52 -18.87 1.94
CA TRP A 189 -20.84 -18.25 1.80
C TRP A 189 -21.97 -19.28 1.61
N TYR A 190 -21.72 -20.33 0.82
CA TYR A 190 -22.68 -21.42 0.65
C TYR A 190 -22.91 -22.19 1.97
N LYS A 191 -21.84 -22.50 2.71
CA LYS A 191 -21.93 -23.13 4.04
C LYS A 191 -22.73 -22.26 5.01
N LEU A 192 -22.49 -20.94 5.04
CA LEU A 192 -23.21 -20.00 5.90
C LEU A 192 -24.71 -19.97 5.56
N LYS A 193 -25.08 -19.91 4.28
CA LYS A 193 -26.49 -19.98 3.85
C LYS A 193 -27.16 -21.29 4.27
N LYS A 194 -26.47 -22.43 4.13
CA LYS A 194 -27.00 -23.73 4.56
C LYS A 194 -27.23 -23.79 6.07
N MET A 195 -26.31 -23.20 6.87
CA MET A 195 -26.47 -23.09 8.32
C MET A 195 -27.64 -22.18 8.72
N GLN A 196 -27.82 -21.05 8.05
CA GLN A 196 -28.97 -20.15 8.29
C GLN A 196 -30.31 -20.85 7.99
N LYS A 197 -30.41 -21.59 6.87
CA LYS A 197 -31.61 -22.38 6.55
C LYS A 197 -31.91 -23.44 7.61
N LYS A 198 -30.89 -24.12 8.14
CA LYS A 198 -31.06 -25.12 9.21
C LYS A 198 -31.53 -24.50 10.52
N LYS A 199 -31.03 -23.32 10.89
CA LYS A 199 -31.46 -22.60 12.11
C LYS A 199 -32.90 -22.08 12.02
N GLY A 200 -33.33 -21.61 10.85
CA GLY A 200 -34.71 -21.19 10.63
C GLY A 200 -35.73 -22.33 10.57
N ALA A 201 -35.30 -23.55 10.25
CA ALA A 201 -36.16 -24.73 10.19
C ALA A 201 -36.50 -25.35 11.56
N GLY A 202 -35.84 -24.91 12.64
CA GLY A 202 -36.08 -25.38 14.01
C GLY A 202 -36.71 -24.33 14.93
N ALA A 203 -37.22 -23.22 14.36
CA ALA A 203 -37.94 -22.17 15.09
C ALA A 203 -39.44 -22.30 14.76
N TRP A 204 -40.07 -23.33 15.31
CA TRP A 204 -41.52 -23.53 15.41
C TRP A 204 -41.81 -24.16 16.77
#